data_AF-A0A800IPB6-F1
#
_entry.id   AF-A0A800IPB6-F1
#
_cell.length_a   1.000
_cell.length_b   1.000
_cell.length_c   1.000
_cell.angle_alpha   90.00
_cell.angle_beta   90.00
_cell.angle_gamma   90.00
#
_symmetry.space_group_name_H-M   'P 1'
#
loop_
_entity.id
_entity.type
_entity.pdbx_description
1 polymer ?
#
loop_
_entity_poly.entity_id
_entity_poly.type
_entity_poly.pdbx_seq_one_letter_code
_entity_poly.pdbx_strand_id
1 'polypeptide(L)' 'MAVYLGADQVLASGFLWEGSVDQMAYKPLMMEQRHGRGLAIGFTADPNYRAYMDGLNILLMNAIFRGPAHASQQVGE' A
#
# COMPACT_ATOMS: atom_id res chain seq x y z
N MET A 1 -10.37 2.47 -4.04
CA MET A 1 -9.83 1.13 -3.75
C MET A 1 -8.68 0.87 -4.71
N ALA A 2 -7.46 0.80 -4.20
CA ALA A 2 -6.30 0.40 -5.02
C ALA A 2 -6.25 -1.12 -5.12
N VAL A 3 -5.85 -1.64 -6.28
CA VAL A 3 -5.64 -3.07 -6.54
C VAL A 3 -4.18 -3.31 -6.86
N TYR A 4 -3.64 -4.45 -6.43
CA TYR A 4 -2.27 -4.85 -6.72
C TYR A 4 -2.16 -5.51 -8.09
N LEU A 5 -1.00 -5.33 -8.72
CA LEU A 5 -0.73 -5.85 -10.07
C LEU A 5 -0.74 -7.37 -10.10
N GLY A 6 -1.26 -7.92 -11.21
CA GLY A 6 -1.23 -9.35 -11.52
C GLY A 6 0.12 -9.80 -12.09
N ALA A 7 0.27 -11.11 -12.22
CA ALA A 7 1.49 -11.78 -12.68
C ALA A 7 2.02 -11.26 -14.04
N ASP A 8 1.13 -10.85 -14.94
CA ASP A 8 1.44 -10.29 -16.26
C ASP A 8 2.02 -8.87 -16.21
N GLN A 9 1.94 -8.20 -15.07
CA GLN A 9 2.25 -6.76 -14.92
C GLN A 9 3.31 -6.47 -13.86
N VAL A 10 3.73 -7.45 -13.05
CA VAL A 10 4.71 -7.23 -11.98
C VAL A 10 6.12 -6.90 -12.47
N LEU A 11 6.50 -7.30 -13.70
CA LEU A 11 7.79 -6.95 -14.29
C LEU A 11 7.71 -5.58 -14.99
N ALA A 12 8.14 -4.53 -14.31
CA ALA A 12 8.22 -3.20 -14.94
C ALA A 12 9.40 -3.07 -15.92
N SER A 13 10.56 -3.66 -15.59
CA SER A 13 11.76 -3.69 -16.43
C SER A 13 12.78 -4.70 -15.90
N GLY A 14 13.78 -5.06 -16.72
CA GLY A 14 14.87 -5.93 -16.30
C GLY A 14 14.53 -7.42 -16.37
N PHE A 15 14.91 -8.16 -15.32
CA PHE A 15 14.83 -9.62 -15.28
C PHE A 15 14.25 -10.10 -13.94
N LEU A 16 13.39 -11.12 -13.99
CA LEU A 16 12.87 -11.85 -12.83
C LEU A 16 13.24 -13.33 -12.94
N TRP A 17 13.57 -13.93 -11.80
CA TRP A 17 13.78 -15.38 -11.73
C TRP A 17 12.46 -16.13 -11.92
N GLU A 18 12.55 -17.34 -12.47
CA GLU A 18 11.41 -18.25 -12.57
C GLU A 18 10.77 -18.48 -11.18
N GLY A 19 9.44 -18.39 -11.11
CA GLY A 19 8.68 -18.47 -9.85
C GLY A 19 8.60 -17.17 -9.02
N SER A 20 9.38 -16.13 -9.34
CA SER A 20 9.31 -14.85 -8.62
C SER A 20 8.00 -14.11 -8.90
N VAL A 21 7.49 -14.25 -10.13
CA VAL A 21 6.25 -13.62 -10.59
C VAL A 21 5.07 -14.07 -9.73
N ASP A 22 4.93 -15.37 -9.49
CA ASP A 22 3.83 -15.94 -8.69
C ASP A 22 3.89 -15.51 -7.22
N GLN A 23 5.10 -15.28 -6.70
CA GLN A 23 5.30 -14.80 -5.33
C GLN A 23 5.04 -13.29 -5.17
N MET A 24 5.13 -12.52 -6.25
CA MET A 24 4.94 -11.07 -6.24
C MET A 24 3.53 -10.65 -6.67
N ALA A 25 2.86 -11.45 -7.51
CA ALA A 25 1.52 -11.18 -7.99
C ALA A 25 0.57 -10.91 -6.81
N TYR A 26 -0.17 -9.81 -6.89
CA TYR A 26 -1.13 -9.34 -5.87
C TYR A 26 -0.55 -9.12 -4.47
N LYS A 27 0.77 -9.12 -4.31
CA LYS A 27 1.39 -9.00 -2.99
C LYS A 27 1.21 -7.59 -2.44
N PRO A 28 0.59 -7.44 -1.27
CA PRO A 28 0.26 -6.13 -0.75
C PRO A 28 1.47 -5.43 -0.12
N LEU A 29 1.60 -4.12 -0.39
CA LEU A 29 2.51 -3.22 0.32
C LEU A 29 1.81 -2.51 1.50
N MET A 30 0.57 -2.09 1.25
CA MET A 30 -0.29 -1.33 2.16
C MET A 30 -1.75 -1.80 2.05
N MET A 31 -2.50 -1.73 3.15
CA MET A 31 -3.94 -1.95 3.14
C MET A 31 -4.63 -0.80 3.88
N GLU A 32 -5.81 -0.41 3.41
CA GLU A 32 -6.68 0.50 4.14
C GLU A 32 -8.02 -0.18 4.43
N GLN A 33 -8.57 0.08 5.61
CA GLN A 33 -9.89 -0.38 5.99
C GLN A 33 -10.58 0.70 6.82
N ARG A 34 -11.83 1.04 6.45
CA ARG A 34 -12.66 1.90 7.30
C ARG A 34 -13.06 1.17 8.58
N HIS A 35 -13.00 1.90 9.70
CA HIS A 35 -13.44 1.39 10.99
C HIS A 35 -14.23 2.48 11.73
N GLY A 36 -15.56 2.37 11.69
CA GLY A 36 -16.45 3.42 12.21
C GLY A 36 -16.20 4.76 11.52
N ARG A 37 -15.81 5.78 12.29
CA ARG A 37 -15.47 7.13 11.81
C ARG A 37 -13.96 7.31 11.54
N GLY A 38 -13.21 6.21 11.54
CA GLY A 38 -11.76 6.15 11.41
C GLY A 38 -11.30 5.36 10.20
N LEU A 39 -10.00 5.41 9.94
CA LEU A 39 -9.32 4.64 8.91
C LEU A 39 -8.15 3.88 9.56
N ALA A 40 -8.14 2.55 9.39
CA ALA A 40 -7.00 1.71 9.74
C ALA A 40 -6.13 1.54 8.50
N ILE A 41 -4.85 1.90 8.59
CA ILE A 41 -3.88 1.76 7.50
C ILE A 41 -2.76 0.83 7.98
N GLY A 42 -2.58 -0.29 7.30
CA GLY A 42 -1.53 -1.28 7.60
C GLY A 42 -0.43 -1.25 6.55
N PHE A 43 0.81 -1.46 6.99
CA PHE A 43 2.00 -1.56 6.15
C PHE A 43 2.62 -2.94 6.34
N THR A 44 3.09 -3.57 5.26
CA THR A 44 3.72 -4.91 5.33
C THR A 44 5.22 -4.87 5.60
N ALA A 45 5.82 -3.67 5.58
CA ALA A 45 7.19 -3.39 5.98
C ALA A 45 7.22 -2.14 6.88
N ASP A 46 8.30 -1.95 7.66
CA ASP A 46 8.49 -0.74 8.46
C ASP A 46 8.62 0.49 7.53
N PRO A 47 7.65 1.42 7.54
CA PRO A 47 7.64 2.55 6.63
C PRO A 47 8.65 3.65 7.02
N ASN A 48 9.26 3.55 8.20
CA ASN A 48 10.28 4.48 8.69
C ASN A 48 11.70 3.93 8.62
N TYR A 49 11.89 2.72 8.08
CA TYR A 49 13.21 2.14 7.97
C TYR A 49 14.08 2.94 6.98
N ARG A 50 15.21 3.45 7.49
CA ARG A 50 16.06 4.38 6.72
C ARG A 50 16.77 3.66 5.57
N ALA A 51 16.77 4.30 4.40
CA ALA A 51 17.55 3.91 3.23
C ALA A 51 17.27 2.49 2.69
N TYR A 52 16.08 1.93 2.92
CA TYR A 52 15.69 0.62 2.37
C TYR A 52 14.80 0.74 1.13
N MET A 53 13.66 1.44 1.24
CA MET A 53 12.74 1.67 0.14
C MET A 53 12.35 3.13 0.10
N ASP A 54 12.75 3.80 -0.99
CA ASP A 54 12.45 5.22 -1.16
C ASP A 54 10.94 5.46 -1.25
N GLY A 55 10.47 6.54 -0.63
CA GLY A 55 9.06 6.93 -0.63
C GLY A 55 8.14 6.25 0.40
N LEU A 56 8.56 5.22 1.14
CA LEU A 56 7.72 4.62 2.20
C LEU A 56 7.38 5.62 3.32
N ASN A 57 8.33 6.49 3.66
CA ASN A 57 8.13 7.57 4.62
C ASN A 57 7.08 8.59 4.14
N ILE A 58 7.01 8.87 2.84
CA ILE A 58 5.99 9.75 2.25
C ILE A 58 4.61 9.10 2.38
N LEU A 59 4.50 7.80 2.13
CA LEU A 59 3.26 7.06 2.33
C LEU A 59 2.81 7.11 3.80
N LEU A 60 3.73 6.98 4.75
CA LEU A 60 3.42 7.17 6.16
C LEU A 60 2.96 8.60 6.48
N MET A 61 3.67 9.61 5.99
CA MET A 61 3.29 11.02 6.20
C MET A 61 1.88 11.29 5.66
N ASN A 62 1.53 10.73 4.50
CA ASN A 62 0.18 10.82 3.95
C ASN A 62 -0.85 10.11 4.84
N ALA A 63 -0.54 8.92 5.35
CA ALA A 63 -1.42 8.21 6.28
C ALA A 63 -1.71 9.03 7.55
N ILE A 64 -0.69 9.71 8.09
CA ILE A 64 -0.81 10.53 9.31
C ILE A 64 -1.57 11.84 9.03
N PHE A 65 -1.15 12.60 8.01
CA PHE A 65 -1.64 13.97 7.81
C PHE A 65 -2.86 14.06 6.89
N ARG A 66 -2.96 13.18 5.89
CA ARG A 66 -4.07 13.18 4.92
C ARG A 66 -5.13 12.12 5.23
N GLY A 67 -4.76 11.04 5.90
CA GLY A 67 -5.69 9.97 6.30
C GLY A 67 -6.95 10.46 7.02
N PRO A 68 -6.87 11.35 8.02
CA PRO A 68 -8.06 11.83 8.75
C PRO A 68 -9.10 12.52 7.87
N ALA A 69 -8.70 13.20 6.79
CA ALA A 69 -9.63 13.85 5.85
C ALA A 69 -10.50 12.83 5.09
N HIS A 70 -10.02 11.59 4.94
CA HIS A 70 -10.72 10.50 4.27
C HIS A 70 -11.50 9.58 5.21
N ALA A 71 -11.36 9.75 6.53
CA ALA A 71 -11.99 8.91 7.54
C ALA A 71 -13.48 9.25 7.80
N SER A 72 -13.90 10.48 7.48
CA SER A 72 -15.25 11.01 7.79
C SER A 72 -16.25 11.00 6.62
N GLN A 73 -15.81 10.75 5.39
CA GLN A 73 -16.63 10.93 4.18
C GLN A 73 -17.60 9.77 3.85
N GLN A 74 -18.16 9.08 4.83
CA GLN A 74 -19.26 8.12 4.61
C GLN A 74 -20.44 8.35 5.55
N VAL A 75 -20.78 9.62 5.80
CA VAL A 75 -22.08 10.02 6.35
C VAL A 75 -22.96 10.41 5.17
N GLY A 76 -23.69 9.44 4.61
CA GLY A 76 -24.64 9.71 3.54
C GLY A 76 -24.87 8.55 2.57
N GLU A 77 -25.25 7.38 3.09
CA GLU A 77 -26.14 6.39 2.44
C GLU A 77 -27.00 5.75 3.53
#